data_AF-A0A0N8GKC4-F1
#
_entry.id   AF-A0A0N8GKC4-F1
#
_cell.length_a   1.000
_cell.length_b   1.000
_cell.length_c   1.000
_cell.angle_alpha   90.00
_cell.angle_beta   90.00
_cell.angle_gamma   90.00
#
_symmetry.space_group_name_H-M   'P 1'
#
loop_
_entity.id
_entity.type
_entity.pdbx_description
1 polymer ?
#
loop_
_entity_poly.entity_id
_entity_poly.type
_entity_poly.pdbx_seq_one_letter_code
_entity_poly.pdbx_strand_id
1 'polypeptide(L)'
;MGDDEDVYLACECKRLNVPFKSGKKALVREYLDEGLARFLIGKYSPGLPYALMLGYVMDGNTVSARRALRRALTARTPALRLSSLSASSDDDPFASRHDRVDDCDIEVVHRLLAWP
;
A
#
# COMPACT_ATOMS: atom_id res chain seq x y z
N MET A 1 -30.26 12.50 -14.65
CA MET A 1 -28.84 12.72 -14.35
C MET A 1 -28.61 12.07 -13.01
N GLY A 2 -28.08 10.84 -13.01
CA GLY A 2 -27.60 10.21 -11.78
C GLY A 2 -26.15 10.63 -11.59
N ASP A 3 -25.77 10.94 -10.37
CA ASP A 3 -24.37 11.20 -10.04
C ASP A 3 -23.56 9.94 -10.36
N ASP A 4 -22.41 10.07 -11.03
CA ASP A 4 -21.46 8.99 -11.28
C ASP A 4 -20.86 8.53 -9.92
N GLU A 5 -21.63 7.80 -9.13
CA GLU A 5 -21.17 7.15 -7.88
C GLU A 5 -20.16 6.02 -8.16
N ASP A 6 -19.93 5.69 -9.44
CA ASP A 6 -19.04 4.63 -9.91
C ASP A 6 -17.55 5.05 -9.96
N VAL A 7 -17.23 6.36 -9.85
CA VAL A 7 -15.84 6.86 -9.89
C VAL A 7 -15.47 7.50 -8.56
N TYR A 8 -14.57 6.84 -7.82
CA TYR A 8 -14.08 7.31 -6.53
C TYR A 8 -12.60 6.98 -6.33
N LEU A 9 -11.97 7.57 -5.32
CA LEU A 9 -10.64 7.16 -4.87
C LEU A 9 -10.75 6.44 -3.54
N ALA A 10 -10.51 5.13 -3.53
CA ALA A 10 -10.39 4.40 -2.27
C ALA A 10 -9.02 4.64 -1.63
N CYS A 11 -9.07 4.88 -0.32
CA CYS A 11 -7.90 5.01 0.53
C CYS A 11 -8.00 4.02 1.69
N GLU A 12 -6.97 3.21 1.90
CA GLU A 12 -6.84 2.31 3.06
C GLU A 12 -5.63 2.73 3.90
N CYS A 13 -5.77 2.63 5.23
CA CYS A 13 -4.79 3.12 6.18
C CYS A 13 -4.33 2.01 7.14
N LYS A 14 -3.02 1.88 7.35
CA LYS A 14 -2.45 0.94 8.32
C LYS A 14 -1.36 1.61 9.17
N ARG A 15 -1.16 1.09 10.38
CA ARG A 15 -0.03 1.47 11.23
C ARG A 15 1.21 0.67 10.82
N LEU A 16 2.37 1.30 10.93
CA LEU A 16 3.69 0.69 10.74
C LEU A 16 4.57 1.03 11.93
N ASN A 17 5.53 0.16 12.23
CA ASN A 17 6.57 0.42 13.24
C ASN A 17 6.01 0.80 14.64
N VAL A 18 5.01 0.08 15.13
CA VAL A 18 4.37 0.35 16.43
C VAL A 18 5.35 0.08 17.58
N PRO A 19 5.68 1.09 18.40
CA PRO A 19 6.54 0.91 19.57
C PRO A 19 5.78 0.22 20.72
N PHE A 20 6.49 -0.67 21.41
CA PHE A 20 6.05 -1.38 22.61
C PHE A 20 7.20 -1.38 23.64
N LYS A 21 6.90 -1.72 24.90
CA LYS A 21 7.93 -1.83 25.95
C LYS A 21 9.04 -2.84 25.59
N SER A 22 8.72 -3.89 24.86
CA SER A 22 9.64 -4.97 24.46
C SER A 22 10.34 -4.74 23.11
N GLY A 23 10.11 -3.60 22.45
CA GLY A 23 10.67 -3.31 21.12
C GLY A 23 9.62 -2.76 20.17
N LYS A 24 9.66 -3.18 18.90
CA LYS A 24 8.84 -2.60 17.84
C LYS A 24 8.19 -3.68 16.97
N LYS A 25 6.90 -3.51 16.65
CA LYS A 25 6.22 -4.33 15.65
C LYS A 25 6.14 -3.58 14.32
N ALA A 26 6.79 -4.09 13.28
CA ALA A 26 6.88 -3.39 11.98
C ALA A 26 5.52 -3.26 11.26
N LEU A 27 4.61 -4.24 11.42
CA LEU A 27 3.29 -4.30 10.77
C LEU A 27 3.28 -4.24 9.22
N VAL A 28 4.42 -4.48 8.58
CA VAL A 28 4.54 -4.51 7.11
C VAL A 28 3.69 -5.63 6.50
N ARG A 29 3.56 -6.76 7.19
CA ARG A 29 2.75 -7.88 6.69
C ARG A 29 1.28 -7.49 6.64
N GLU A 30 0.76 -6.92 7.71
CA GLU A 30 -0.61 -6.46 7.83
C GLU A 30 -0.91 -5.34 6.83
N TYR A 31 0.06 -4.46 6.56
CA TYR A 31 -0.04 -3.45 5.50
C TYR A 31 -0.31 -4.08 4.12
N LEU A 32 0.41 -5.16 3.79
CA LEU A 32 0.30 -5.82 2.49
C LEU A 32 -0.90 -6.78 2.43
N ASP A 33 -0.99 -7.71 3.37
CA ASP A 33 -1.90 -8.85 3.32
C ASP A 33 -3.33 -8.47 3.71
N GLU A 34 -3.50 -7.46 4.56
CA GLU A 34 -4.82 -7.01 5.04
C GLU A 34 -5.25 -5.64 4.50
N GLY A 35 -4.31 -4.88 3.92
CA GLY A 35 -4.55 -3.59 3.27
C GLY A 35 -4.47 -3.72 1.76
N LEU A 36 -3.24 -3.69 1.21
CA LEU A 36 -2.98 -3.69 -0.23
C LEU A 36 -3.74 -4.81 -0.97
N ALA A 37 -3.70 -6.03 -0.46
CA ALA A 37 -4.33 -7.20 -1.09
C ALA A 37 -5.85 -7.04 -1.29
N ARG A 38 -6.53 -6.15 -0.55
CA ARG A 38 -7.97 -5.86 -0.73
C ARG A 38 -8.26 -5.17 -2.06
N PHE A 39 -7.34 -4.35 -2.56
CA PHE A 39 -7.43 -3.77 -3.90
C PHE A 39 -7.24 -4.83 -4.99
N LEU A 40 -6.30 -5.76 -4.78
CA LEU A 40 -5.95 -6.80 -5.76
C LEU A 40 -7.09 -7.79 -6.01
N ILE A 41 -7.87 -8.11 -4.97
CA ILE A 41 -9.05 -8.99 -5.06
C ILE A 41 -10.34 -8.23 -5.40
N GLY A 42 -10.25 -6.93 -5.72
CA GLY A 42 -11.41 -6.10 -6.09
C GLY A 42 -12.39 -5.81 -4.95
N LYS A 43 -12.02 -6.07 -3.68
CA LYS A 43 -12.88 -5.70 -2.54
C LYS A 43 -12.98 -4.18 -2.40
N TYR A 44 -11.88 -3.48 -2.71
CA TYR A 44 -11.80 -2.03 -2.76
C TYR A 44 -11.44 -1.59 -4.18
N SER A 45 -11.98 -0.46 -4.62
CA SER A 45 -11.79 0.07 -5.98
C SER A 45 -12.07 -0.95 -7.12
N PRO A 46 -13.12 -1.81 -7.07
CA PRO A 46 -13.46 -2.69 -8.19
C PRO A 46 -13.53 -1.91 -9.52
N GLY A 47 -12.83 -2.40 -10.54
CA GLY A 47 -12.79 -1.78 -11.87
C GLY A 47 -12.07 -0.42 -11.97
N LEU A 48 -11.59 0.15 -10.86
CA LEU A 48 -10.96 1.48 -10.85
C LEU A 48 -9.43 1.38 -10.90
N PRO A 49 -8.73 2.15 -11.76
CA PRO A 49 -7.30 1.95 -12.03
C PRO A 49 -6.36 2.53 -10.95
N TYR A 50 -6.89 3.25 -9.96
CA TYR A 50 -6.10 3.93 -8.94
C TYR A 50 -6.62 3.70 -7.51
N ALA A 51 -5.70 3.60 -6.56
CA ALA A 51 -5.99 3.60 -5.12
C ALA A 51 -4.83 4.20 -4.30
N LEU A 52 -5.10 4.49 -3.02
CA LEU A 52 -4.11 5.02 -2.08
C LEU A 52 -3.96 4.09 -0.86
N MET A 53 -2.72 3.84 -0.46
CA MET A 53 -2.37 3.23 0.81
C MET A 53 -1.59 4.21 1.69
N LEU A 54 -2.16 4.54 2.85
CA LEU A 54 -1.51 5.36 3.87
C LEU A 54 -0.89 4.48 4.96
N GLY A 55 0.38 4.74 5.26
CA GLY A 55 1.09 4.11 6.37
C GLY A 55 1.44 5.12 7.46
N TYR A 56 0.78 5.04 8.61
CA TYR A 56 1.16 5.83 9.78
C TYR A 56 2.35 5.16 10.49
N VAL A 57 3.52 5.78 10.40
CA VAL A 57 4.78 5.26 10.93
C VAL A 57 4.94 5.73 12.37
N MET A 58 4.61 4.84 13.30
CA MET A 58 4.41 5.15 14.71
C MET A 58 5.70 5.45 15.49
N ASP A 59 6.87 5.14 14.92
CA ASP A 59 8.18 5.52 15.47
C ASP A 59 8.80 6.72 14.74
N GLY A 60 8.05 7.38 13.86
CA GLY A 60 8.51 8.50 13.03
C GLY A 60 9.52 8.13 11.94
N ASN A 61 10.09 6.92 11.93
CA ASN A 61 11.16 6.52 11.02
C ASN A 61 10.61 6.03 9.67
N THR A 62 10.10 6.97 8.87
CA THR A 62 9.49 6.71 7.56
C THR A 62 10.48 6.10 6.56
N VAL A 63 11.77 6.47 6.62
CA VAL A 63 12.83 5.90 5.76
C VAL A 63 12.96 4.40 5.99
N SER A 64 13.08 3.97 7.24
CA SER A 64 13.20 2.55 7.59
C SER A 64 11.92 1.77 7.23
N ALA A 65 10.74 2.36 7.49
CA ALA A 65 9.46 1.77 7.12
C ALA A 65 9.33 1.58 5.60
N ARG A 66 9.68 2.61 4.80
CA ARG A 66 9.64 2.57 3.33
C ARG A 66 10.55 1.48 2.79
N ARG A 67 11.79 1.42 3.30
CA ARG A 67 12.76 0.40 2.89
C ARG A 67 12.27 -1.02 3.21
N ALA A 68 11.65 -1.21 4.38
CA ALA A 68 11.08 -2.50 4.75
C ALA A 68 9.88 -2.89 3.88
N LEU A 69 8.99 -1.93 3.60
CA LEU A 69 7.81 -2.13 2.77
C LEU A 69 8.17 -2.46 1.32
N ARG A 70 9.11 -1.71 0.71
CA ARG A 70 9.61 -1.99 -0.65
C ARG A 70 10.24 -3.37 -0.76
N ARG A 71 11.10 -3.76 0.19
CA ARG A 71 11.65 -5.13 0.23
C ARG A 71 10.55 -6.19 0.31
N ALA A 72 9.53 -5.96 1.13
CA ALA A 72 8.43 -6.90 1.30
C ALA A 72 7.54 -6.99 0.04
N LEU A 73 7.31 -5.86 -0.65
CA LEU A 73 6.63 -5.82 -1.95
C LEU A 73 7.36 -6.69 -2.98
N THR A 74 8.67 -6.44 -3.19
CA THR A 74 9.49 -7.21 -4.14
C THR A 74 9.59 -8.69 -3.75
N ALA A 75 9.75 -9.00 -2.47
CA ALA A 75 9.82 -10.39 -2.01
C ALA A 75 8.49 -11.15 -2.18
N ARG A 76 7.37 -10.44 -2.35
CA ARG A 76 6.03 -10.99 -2.50
C ARG A 76 5.44 -10.76 -3.89
N THR A 77 6.26 -10.42 -4.88
CA THR A 77 5.82 -10.19 -6.26
C THR A 77 4.82 -11.22 -6.78
N PRO A 78 5.03 -12.55 -6.63
CA PRO A 78 4.07 -13.53 -7.13
C PRO A 78 2.70 -13.47 -6.43
N ALA A 79 2.69 -13.29 -5.10
CA ALA A 79 1.46 -13.24 -4.31
C ALA A 79 0.70 -11.93 -4.51
N LEU A 80 1.42 -10.84 -4.78
CA LEU A 80 0.85 -9.52 -5.00
C LEU A 80 0.65 -9.19 -6.48
N ARG A 81 1.02 -10.08 -7.40
CA ARG A 81 0.96 -9.82 -8.86
C ARG A 81 1.58 -8.48 -9.24
N LEU A 82 2.71 -8.15 -8.60
CA LEU A 82 3.38 -6.87 -8.75
C LEU A 82 4.04 -6.81 -10.13
N SER A 83 3.56 -5.92 -11.00
CA SER A 83 4.09 -5.72 -12.36
C SER A 83 5.13 -4.61 -12.40
N SER A 84 4.97 -3.56 -11.60
CA SER A 84 5.99 -2.51 -11.44
C SER A 84 5.98 -1.88 -10.06
N LEU A 85 7.13 -1.30 -9.69
CA LEU A 85 7.31 -0.52 -8.47
C LEU A 85 8.15 0.71 -8.86
N SER A 86 7.87 1.88 -8.26
CA SER A 86 8.65 3.09 -8.54
C SER A 86 10.14 2.81 -8.40
N ALA A 87 10.98 3.37 -9.28
CA ALA A 87 12.37 2.94 -9.39
C ALA A 87 13.22 3.36 -8.17
N SER A 88 12.99 4.57 -7.65
CA SER A 88 13.79 5.13 -6.56
C SER A 88 13.27 4.69 -5.20
N SER A 89 14.19 4.35 -4.29
CA SER A 89 13.84 4.10 -2.88
C SER A 89 13.44 5.36 -2.13
N ASP A 90 13.79 6.53 -2.67
CA ASP A 90 13.66 7.82 -2.01
C ASP A 90 12.37 8.54 -2.40
N ASP A 91 11.63 8.01 -3.38
CA ASP A 91 10.33 8.51 -3.80
C ASP A 91 9.36 8.57 -2.60
N ASP A 92 8.72 9.73 -2.43
CA ASP A 92 7.62 9.94 -1.48
C ASP A 92 6.56 10.88 -2.08
N PRO A 93 5.34 10.39 -2.37
CA PRO A 93 4.93 8.98 -2.29
C PRO A 93 5.64 8.10 -3.35
N PHE A 94 5.58 6.78 -3.16
CA PHE A 94 6.02 5.81 -4.17
C PHE A 94 4.81 5.01 -4.67
N ALA A 95 4.87 4.48 -5.89
CA ALA A 95 3.74 3.73 -6.49
C ALA A 95 4.11 2.27 -6.77
N SER A 96 3.13 1.38 -6.67
CA SER A 96 3.19 -0.01 -7.12
C SER A 96 2.05 -0.31 -8.09
N ARG A 97 2.32 -1.14 -9.10
CA ARG A 97 1.32 -1.56 -10.09
C ARG A 97 1.09 -3.06 -9.98
N HIS A 98 -0.18 -3.45 -10.02
CA HIS A 98 -0.62 -4.81 -9.77
C HIS A 98 -1.60 -5.29 -10.82
N ASP A 99 -1.41 -6.52 -11.29
CA ASP A 99 -2.39 -7.17 -12.15
C ASP A 99 -3.52 -7.73 -11.28
N ARG A 100 -4.78 -7.38 -11.57
CA ARG A 100 -5.93 -7.91 -10.83
C ARG A 100 -6.55 -9.13 -11.50
N VAL A 101 -7.43 -9.79 -10.76
CA VAL A 101 -8.14 -11.00 -11.19
C VAL A 101 -9.19 -10.67 -12.28
N ASP A 102 -9.64 -9.42 -12.35
CA ASP A 102 -10.62 -8.91 -13.31
C ASP A 102 -9.98 -8.28 -14.57
N ASP A 103 -8.70 -8.57 -14.83
CA ASP A 103 -7.91 -8.06 -15.97
C ASP A 103 -7.81 -6.52 -16.07
N CYS A 104 -8.18 -5.79 -15.02
CA CYS A 104 -7.92 -4.37 -14.88
C CYS A 104 -6.68 -4.20 -13.99
N ASP A 105 -5.59 -3.61 -14.48
CA ASP A 105 -4.47 -3.30 -13.62
C ASP A 105 -4.84 -2.19 -12.61
N ILE A 106 -4.13 -2.13 -11.49
CA ILE A 106 -4.29 -1.05 -10.52
C ILE A 106 -2.93 -0.49 -10.11
N GLU A 107 -2.83 0.84 -10.12
CA GLU A 107 -1.75 1.56 -9.48
C GLU A 107 -2.16 1.97 -8.07
N VAL A 108 -1.36 1.55 -7.09
CA VAL A 108 -1.52 1.93 -5.68
C VAL A 108 -0.41 2.88 -5.30
N VAL A 109 -0.79 4.11 -4.97
CA VAL A 109 0.14 5.10 -4.43
C VAL A 109 0.31 4.84 -2.93
N HIS A 110 1.54 4.79 -2.46
CA HIS A 110 1.90 4.58 -1.07
C HIS A 110 2.49 5.85 -0.48
N ARG A 111 1.84 6.38 0.56
CA ARG A 111 2.38 7.50 1.32
C ARG A 111 2.58 7.11 2.78
N LEU A 112 3.78 7.37 3.29
CA LEU A 112 4.14 7.09 4.68
C LEU A 112 4.19 8.40 5.46
N LEU A 113 3.39 8.49 6.51
CA LEU A 113 3.29 9.67 7.36
C LEU A 113 3.96 9.36 8.69
N ALA A 114 4.92 10.18 9.11
CA ALA A 114 5.45 10.12 10.46
C ALA A 114 4.32 10.44 11.45
N TRP A 115 4.08 9.56 12.41
CA TRP A 115 3.13 9.83 13.49
C TRP A 115 3.83 10.69 14.56
N PRO A 116 3.20 11.80 15.01
CA PRO A 116 3.78 12.69 16.02
C PRO A 116 3.87 12.05 17.41
#